data_AF-A0AA37K956-F1
#
_entry.id   AF-A0AA37K956-F1
#
_cell.length_a   1.000
_cell.length_b   1.000
_cell.length_c   1.000
_cell.angle_alpha   90.00
_cell.angle_beta   90.00
_cell.angle_gamma   90.00
#
_symmetry.space_group_name_H-M   'P 1'
#
loop_
_entity.id
_entity.type
_entity.pdbx_description
1 polymer ?
#
loop_
_entity_poly.entity_id
_entity_poly.type
_entity_poly.pdbx_seq_one_letter_code
_entity_poly.pdbx_strand_id
1 'polypeptide(L)'
;MKEYTPIEKDTILRCFYLGVSVNYRSCQDIINILVADEYVVLRTSVNGRAYHITDKGKGFILQGGYAKQDKFLKSQKRFTLQMNAMGWIVTIIASIIGVIGGFILSKLTQ
;
A
#
# COMPACT_ATOMS: atom_id res chain seq x y z
N MET A 1 -2.70 -19.10 7.21
CA MET A 1 -3.82 -18.46 6.48
C MET A 1 -3.53 -18.54 5.00
N LYS A 2 -4.54 -18.75 4.16
CA LYS A 2 -4.37 -18.72 2.69
C LYS A 2 -3.97 -17.31 2.28
N GLU A 3 -2.93 -17.19 1.45
CA GLU A 3 -2.56 -15.90 0.87
C GLU A 3 -3.46 -15.62 -0.34
N TYR A 4 -4.09 -14.45 -0.34
CA TYR A 4 -4.98 -14.02 -1.42
C TYR A 4 -4.26 -13.05 -2.33
N THR A 5 -4.40 -13.26 -3.62
CA THR A 5 -3.83 -12.37 -4.64
C THR A 5 -4.47 -10.98 -4.56
N PRO A 6 -3.75 -9.93 -4.96
CA PRO A 6 -4.32 -8.57 -5.06
C PRO A 6 -5.61 -8.54 -5.89
N ILE A 7 -5.69 -9.33 -6.96
CA ILE A 7 -6.85 -9.41 -7.85
C ILE A 7 -8.05 -10.03 -7.15
N GLU A 8 -7.87 -11.10 -6.37
CA GLU A 8 -8.96 -11.70 -5.58
C GLU A 8 -9.53 -10.70 -4.57
N LYS A 9 -8.65 -9.95 -3.89
CA LYS A 9 -9.07 -8.90 -2.94
C LYS A 9 -9.83 -7.77 -3.63
N ASP A 10 -9.31 -7.28 -4.76
CA ASP A 10 -9.94 -6.24 -5.56
C ASP A 10 -11.29 -6.69 -6.13
N THR A 11 -11.42 -7.96 -6.50
CA THR A 11 -12.68 -8.52 -7.02
C THR A 11 -13.78 -8.43 -5.97
N ILE A 12 -13.51 -8.86 -4.74
CA ILE A 12 -14.49 -8.80 -3.65
C ILE A 12 -14.78 -7.35 -3.25
N LEU A 13 -13.76 -6.50 -3.16
CA LEU A 13 -13.97 -5.07 -2.86
C LEU A 13 -14.83 -4.38 -3.94
N ARG A 14 -14.65 -4.76 -5.21
CA ARG A 14 -15.46 -4.26 -6.33
C ARG A 14 -16.91 -4.71 -6.25
N CYS A 15 -17.20 -5.93 -5.78
CA CYS A 15 -18.57 -6.35 -5.53
C CYS A 15 -19.27 -5.44 -4.51
N PHE A 16 -18.59 -5.07 -3.41
CA PHE A 16 -19.13 -4.11 -2.45
C PHE A 16 -19.33 -2.72 -3.05
N TYR A 17 -18.41 -2.27 -3.91
CA TYR A 17 -18.54 -0.98 -4.60
C TYR A 17 -19.75 -0.93 -5.54
N LEU A 18 -20.01 -2.02 -6.28
CA LEU A 18 -21.11 -2.12 -7.24
C LEU A 18 -22.45 -2.51 -6.60
N GLY A 19 -22.48 -2.83 -5.30
CA GLY A 19 -23.68 -3.33 -4.62
C GLY A 19 -24.09 -4.74 -5.06
N VAL A 20 -23.16 -5.53 -5.58
CA VAL A 20 -23.42 -6.91 -6.01
C VAL A 20 -23.38 -7.84 -4.80
N SER A 21 -24.35 -8.76 -4.72
CA SER A 21 -24.38 -9.77 -3.65
C SER A 21 -23.15 -10.68 -3.69
N VAL A 22 -22.52 -10.87 -2.54
CA VAL A 22 -21.34 -11.73 -2.38
C VAL A 22 -21.72 -12.93 -1.52
N ASN A 23 -21.25 -14.12 -1.89
CA ASN A 23 -21.32 -15.26 -0.98
C ASN A 23 -20.34 -15.06 0.19
N TYR A 24 -20.84 -14.47 1.27
CA TYR A 24 -20.04 -14.13 2.45
C TYR A 24 -19.29 -15.34 3.03
N ARG A 25 -19.86 -16.54 2.97
CA ARG A 25 -19.23 -17.74 3.56
C ARG A 25 -17.99 -18.17 2.80
N SER A 26 -18.02 -18.10 1.48
CA SER A 26 -16.88 -18.46 0.62
C SER A 26 -15.78 -17.40 0.60
N CYS A 27 -16.12 -16.14 0.91
CA CYS A 27 -15.19 -15.01 0.83
C CYS A 27 -14.85 -14.39 2.20
N GLN A 28 -15.21 -15.05 3.30
CA GLN A 28 -15.12 -14.47 4.65
C GLN A 28 -13.70 -14.02 5.01
N ASP A 29 -12.68 -14.78 4.62
CA ASP A 29 -11.29 -14.42 4.89
C ASP A 29 -10.87 -13.14 4.15
N ILE A 30 -11.29 -13.00 2.88
CA ILE A 30 -11.04 -11.76 2.11
C ILE A 30 -11.81 -10.60 2.73
N ILE A 31 -13.07 -10.80 3.14
CA ILE A 31 -13.87 -9.77 3.79
C ILE A 31 -13.21 -9.32 5.10
N ASN A 32 -12.68 -10.25 5.90
CA ASN A 32 -11.96 -9.93 7.12
C ASN A 32 -10.71 -9.07 6.83
N ILE A 33 -9.98 -9.36 5.75
CA ILE A 33 -8.87 -8.52 5.29
C ILE A 33 -9.36 -7.11 4.93
N LEU A 34 -10.44 -7.00 4.15
CA LEU A 34 -11.01 -5.70 3.77
C LEU A 34 -11.53 -4.90 4.97
N VAL A 35 -12.00 -5.59 6.02
CA VAL A 35 -12.41 -4.97 7.29
C VAL A 35 -11.21 -4.50 8.09
N ALA A 36 -10.17 -5.32 8.19
CA ALA A 36 -8.92 -4.95 8.86
C ALA A 36 -8.23 -3.75 8.19
N ASP A 37 -8.30 -3.67 6.86
CA ASP A 37 -7.78 -2.55 6.07
C ASP A 37 -8.74 -1.33 6.04
N GLU A 38 -9.88 -1.41 6.73
CA GLU A 38 -10.92 -0.38 6.86
C GLU A 38 -11.60 0.02 5.53
N TYR A 39 -11.52 -0.82 4.50
CA TYR A 39 -12.20 -0.61 3.23
C TYR A 39 -13.66 -1.06 3.25
N VAL A 40 -13.98 -1.99 4.15
CA VAL A 40 -15.33 -2.47 4.42
C VAL A 40 -15.58 -2.39 5.92
N VAL A 41 -16.80 -2.09 6.35
CA VAL A 41 -17.19 -2.09 7.75
C VAL A 41 -18.38 -3.00 7.98
N LEU A 42 -18.33 -3.79 9.05
CA LEU A 42 -19.48 -4.53 9.52
C LEU A 42 -20.39 -3.59 10.30
N ARG A 43 -21.61 -3.39 9.81
CA ARG A 43 -22.67 -2.71 10.56
C ARG A 43 -23.61 -3.75 11.15
N THR A 44 -23.81 -3.68 12.45
CA THR A 44 -24.76 -4.53 13.18
C THR A 44 -25.93 -3.66 13.62
N SER A 45 -27.14 -4.13 13.37
CA SER A 45 -28.39 -3.52 13.79
C SER A 45 -29.29 -4.59 14.41
N VAL A 46 -30.41 -4.17 15.00
CA VAL A 46 -31.48 -5.08 15.46
C VAL A 46 -31.97 -6.03 14.35
N ASN A 47 -31.85 -5.60 13.09
CA ASN A 47 -32.25 -6.35 11.90
C ASN A 47 -31.13 -7.26 11.34
N GLY A 48 -30.01 -7.40 12.06
CA GLY A 48 -28.91 -8.28 11.67
C GLY A 48 -27.61 -7.57 11.30
N ARG A 49 -26.75 -8.27 10.57
CA ARG A 49 -25.37 -7.89 10.27
C ARG A 49 -25.19 -7.71 8.78
N ALA A 50 -24.62 -6.59 8.36
CA ALA A 50 -24.36 -6.30 6.96
C ALA A 50 -23.04 -5.56 6.77
N TYR A 51 -22.27 -6.00 5.77
CA TYR A 51 -21.02 -5.36 5.39
C TYR A 51 -21.28 -4.21 4.42
N HIS A 52 -20.63 -3.08 4.67
CA HIS A 52 -20.78 -1.87 3.87
C HIS A 52 -19.41 -1.34 3.46
N ILE A 53 -19.28 -0.89 2.21
CA ILE A 53 -18.06 -0.23 1.76
C ILE A 53 -17.90 1.14 2.43
N THR A 54 -16.70 1.46 2.88
CA THR A 54 -16.36 2.77 3.45
C THR A 54 -15.96 3.75 2.34
N ASP A 55 -15.93 5.05 2.64
CA ASP A 55 -15.44 6.03 1.65
C ASP A 55 -13.96 5.83 1.31
N LYS A 56 -13.17 5.35 2.29
CA LYS A 56 -11.79 4.87 2.07
C LYS A 56 -11.75 3.74 1.06
N GLY A 57 -12.61 2.72 1.22
CA GLY A 57 -12.69 1.59 0.28
C GLY A 57 -13.09 2.01 -1.13
N LYS A 58 -14.04 2.94 -1.27
CA LYS A 58 -14.42 3.53 -2.56
C LYS A 58 -13.25 4.26 -3.21
N GLY A 59 -12.55 5.11 -2.46
CA GLY A 59 -11.38 5.84 -2.95
C GLY A 59 -10.27 4.89 -3.40
N PHE A 60 -9.99 3.86 -2.60
CA PHE A 60 -8.95 2.89 -2.87
C PHE A 60 -9.19 2.10 -4.17
N ILE A 61 -10.40 1.57 -4.37
CA ILE A 61 -10.70 0.81 -5.60
C ILE A 61 -10.67 1.71 -6.85
N LEU A 62 -11.12 2.97 -6.74
CA LEU A 62 -11.04 3.95 -7.83
C LEU A 62 -9.61 4.34 -8.18
N GLN A 63 -8.70 4.35 -7.20
CA GLN A 63 -7.29 4.63 -7.41
C GLN A 63 -6.51 3.45 -8.02
N GLY A 64 -7.12 2.27 -8.14
CA GLY A 64 -6.55 1.07 -8.75
C GLY A 64 -6.34 -0.10 -7.80
N GLY A 65 -6.80 -0.01 -6.55
CA GLY A 65 -6.88 -1.11 -5.60
C GLY A 65 -5.54 -1.74 -5.21
N TYR A 66 -5.62 -2.97 -4.69
CA TYR A 66 -4.47 -3.76 -4.30
C TYR A 66 -3.56 -4.09 -5.48
N ALA A 67 -4.11 -4.27 -6.69
CA ALA A 67 -3.32 -4.56 -7.88
C ALA A 67 -2.32 -3.43 -8.20
N LYS A 68 -2.73 -2.17 -8.03
CA LYS A 68 -1.82 -1.02 -8.23
C LYS A 68 -0.84 -0.88 -7.08
N GLN A 69 -1.29 -1.12 -5.83
CA GLN A 69 -0.41 -1.10 -4.66
C GLN A 69 0.70 -2.15 -4.76
N ASP A 70 0.38 -3.37 -5.20
CA ASP A 70 1.37 -4.44 -5.40
C ASP A 70 2.39 -4.07 -6.49
N LYS A 71 1.94 -3.48 -7.60
CA LYS A 71 2.85 -2.97 -8.64
C LYS A 71 3.79 -1.89 -8.12
N PHE A 72 3.27 -0.96 -7.30
CA PHE A 72 4.08 0.08 -6.67
C PHE A 72 5.11 -0.52 -5.71
N LEU A 73 4.71 -1.46 -4.85
CA LEU A 73 5.60 -2.13 -3.91
C LEU A 73 6.68 -2.95 -4.63
N LYS A 74 6.31 -3.67 -5.71
CA LYS A 74 7.28 -4.39 -6.55
C LYS A 74 8.26 -3.45 -7.24
N SER A 75 7.78 -2.30 -7.73
CA SER A 75 8.63 -1.27 -8.31
C SER A 75 9.58 -0.70 -7.27
N GLN A 76 9.10 -0.34 -6.08
CA GLN A 76 9.92 0.15 -4.98
C GLN A 76 10.98 -0.87 -4.55
N LYS A 77 10.60 -2.15 -4.40
CA LYS A 77 11.56 -3.23 -4.09
C LYS A 77 12.64 -3.36 -5.16
N ARG A 78 12.30 -3.21 -6.44
CA ARG A 78 13.29 -3.20 -7.54
C ARG A 78 14.20 -1.98 -7.46
N PHE A 79 13.65 -0.79 -7.17
CA PHE A 79 14.46 0.42 -6.94
C PHE A 79 15.40 0.26 -5.74
N THR A 80 14.94 -0.25 -4.60
CA THR A 80 15.81 -0.49 -3.44
C THR A 80 16.88 -1.54 -3.70
N LEU A 81 16.57 -2.58 -4.49
CA LEU A 81 17.54 -3.60 -4.86
C LEU A 81 18.58 -3.06 -5.84
N GLN A 82 18.16 -2.21 -6.79
CA GLN A 82 19.07 -1.44 -7.64
C GLN A 82 19.93 -0.46 -6.82
N MET A 83 19.38 0.21 -5.81
CA MET A 83 20.12 1.10 -4.92
C MET A 83 21.12 0.36 -4.03
N ASN A 84 20.78 -0.84 -3.53
CA ASN A 84 21.73 -1.71 -2.83
C ASN A 84 22.85 -2.22 -3.76
N ALA A 85 22.56 -2.43 -5.05
CA ALA A 85 23.59 -2.71 -6.05
C ALA A 85 24.42 -1.47 -6.44
N MET A 86 23.91 -0.27 -6.19
CA MET A 86 24.54 1.05 -6.42
C MET A 86 25.07 1.71 -5.14
N GLY A 87 25.48 0.93 -4.13
CA GLY A 87 26.03 1.46 -2.88
C GLY A 87 27.24 2.40 -3.06
N TRP A 88 27.98 2.28 -4.16
CA TRP A 88 29.13 3.14 -4.47
C TRP A 88 28.72 4.58 -4.89
N ILE A 89 27.58 4.76 -5.57
CA ILE A 89 27.17 6.08 -6.10
C ILE A 89 26.68 7.01 -4.97
N VAL A 90 25.91 6.48 -4.02
CA VAL A 90 25.43 7.24 -2.86
C VAL A 90 26.61 7.66 -1.95
N THR A 91 27.62 6.80 -1.81
CA THR A 91 28.85 7.10 -1.07
C THR A 91 29.66 8.23 -1.74
N ILE A 92 29.71 8.27 -3.07
CA ILE A 92 30.39 9.34 -3.82
C ILE A 92 29.64 10.68 -3.68
N ILE A 93 28.31 10.69 -3.74
CA ILE A 93 27.53 11.94 -3.57
C ILE A 93 27.68 12.49 -2.14
N ALA A 94 27.68 11.61 -1.12
CA ALA A 94 27.90 12.01 0.27
C ALA A 94 29.31 12.58 0.51
N SER A 95 30.35 12.05 -0.15
CA SER A 95 31.72 12.55 0.00
C SER A 95 31.90 13.94 -0.63
N ILE A 96 31.25 14.22 -1.76
CA ILE A 96 31.33 15.53 -2.44
C ILE A 96 30.70 16.64 -1.58
N ILE A 97 29.54 16.37 -0.95
CA ILE A 97 28.86 17.35 -0.09
C ILE A 97 29.68 17.62 1.19
N GLY A 98 30.32 16.59 1.77
CA GLY A 98 31.19 16.75 2.94
C GLY A 98 32.44 17.59 2.67
N VAL A 99 33.03 17.47 1.47
CA VAL A 99 34.23 18.24 1.08
C VAL A 99 33.90 19.73 0.88
N ILE A 100 32.77 20.06 0.24
CA ILE A 100 32.37 21.46 0.02
C ILE A 100 31.94 22.12 1.34
N GLY A 101 31.18 21.42 2.18
CA GLY A 101 30.76 21.92 3.48
C GLY A 101 31.93 22.15 4.45
N GLY A 102 32.88 21.23 4.51
CA GLY A 102 34.08 21.37 5.35
C GLY A 102 35.02 22.48 4.90
N PHE A 103 35.15 22.72 3.58
CA PHE A 103 36.00 23.79 3.04
C PHE A 103 35.44 25.19 3.32
N ILE A 104 34.11 25.37 3.21
CA ILE A 104 33.46 26.65 3.50
C ILE A 104 33.50 26.96 5.00
N LEU A 105 33.28 25.95 5.86
CA LEU A 105 33.32 26.15 7.31
C LEU A 105 34.74 26.51 7.80
N SER A 106 35.77 25.82 7.28
CA SER A 106 37.19 26.09 7.60
C SER A 106 37.64 27.50 7.21
N LYS A 107 37.05 28.09 6.16
CA LYS A 107 37.31 29.47 5.72
C LYS A 107 36.56 30.54 6.52
N LEU A 108 35.53 30.18 7.29
CA LEU A 108 34.75 31.11 8.13
C LEU A 108 35.27 31.18 9.58
N THR A 109 36.04 30.18 10.03
CA THR A 109 36.64 30.12 11.38
C THR A 109 38.11 30.54 11.45
N GLN A 110 38.69 31.05 10.35
CA GLN A 110 40.04 31.62 10.29
C GLN A 110 39.98 33.13 10.12
#